data_AF-A0A3P7P9P1-F1
#
_entry.id   AF-A0A3P7P9P1-F1
#
_cell.length_a   1.000
_cell.length_b   1.000
_cell.length_c   1.000
_cell.angle_alpha   90.00
_cell.angle_beta   90.00
_cell.angle_gamma   90.00
#
_symmetry.space_group_name_H-M   'P 1'
#
loop_
_entity.id
_entity.type
_entity.pdbx_description
1 polymer ?
#
loop_
_entity_poly.entity_id
_entity_poly.type
_entity_poly.pdbx_seq_one_letter_code
_entity_poly.pdbx_strand_id
1 'polypeptide(L)'
;MTTESQEEYYPVAVLIEELRNEDVQFRLHSIQKLSTIALALGEEKTRTQLIPFLTDSIYDVDEVMVAIAEQLGDFVRYVGGKDHAPVLIAPLESLALVSYCLLLYAHFIAQPPRRHCCASTRLLIR
;
A
#
# COMPACT_ATOMS: atom_id res chain seq x y z
N MET A 1 -15.73 26.58 -23.67
CA MET A 1 -15.89 25.17 -23.27
C MET A 1 -14.70 24.80 -22.41
N THR A 2 -14.89 24.67 -21.09
CA THR A 2 -14.06 23.92 -20.11
C THR A 2 -14.39 24.42 -18.69
N THR A 3 -15.56 24.06 -18.16
CA THR A 3 -15.89 24.28 -16.74
C THR A 3 -16.32 23.00 -16.03
N GLU A 4 -16.58 21.90 -16.74
CA GLU A 4 -16.94 20.60 -16.14
C GLU A 4 -15.72 19.87 -15.57
N SER A 5 -14.51 20.18 -16.05
CA SER A 5 -13.30 19.50 -15.59
C SER A 5 -12.85 19.92 -14.19
N GLN A 6 -13.20 21.10 -13.65
CA GLN A 6 -12.71 21.54 -12.32
C GLN A 6 -13.53 20.99 -11.16
N GLU A 7 -14.85 20.86 -11.29
CA GLU A 7 -15.71 20.28 -10.22
C GLU A 7 -15.39 18.80 -9.96
N GLU A 8 -14.89 18.10 -10.99
CA GLU A 8 -14.53 16.69 -10.91
C GLU A 8 -13.15 16.44 -10.26
N TYR A 9 -12.29 17.46 -10.12
CA TYR A 9 -10.99 17.34 -9.44
C TYR A 9 -11.06 17.62 -7.92
N TYR A 10 -12.05 18.37 -7.47
CA TYR A 10 -12.22 18.71 -6.06
C TYR A 10 -12.30 17.49 -5.12
N PRO A 11 -13.07 16.43 -5.44
CA PRO A 11 -13.19 15.27 -4.56
C PRO A 11 -11.87 14.50 -4.40
N VAL A 12 -11.06 14.44 -5.45
CA VAL A 12 -9.74 13.77 -5.43
C VAL A 12 -8.75 14.59 -4.62
N ALA A 13 -8.70 15.91 -4.84
CA ALA A 13 -7.79 16.79 -4.11
C ALA A 13 -8.04 16.74 -2.60
N VAL A 14 -9.31 16.75 -2.19
CA VAL A 14 -9.70 16.61 -0.77
C VAL A 14 -9.27 15.26 -0.22
N LEU A 15 -9.46 14.16 -0.97
CA LEU A 15 -8.96 12.83 -0.56
C LEU A 15 -7.46 12.79 -0.36
N ILE A 16 -6.71 13.37 -1.29
CA ILE A 16 -5.26 13.42 -1.25
C ILE A 16 -4.81 14.20 -0.02
N GLU A 17 -5.43 15.33 0.27
CA GLU A 17 -5.15 16.13 1.46
C GLU A 17 -5.50 15.37 2.75
N GLU A 18 -6.63 14.66 2.78
CA GLU A 18 -7.04 13.85 3.92
C GLU A 18 -6.11 12.64 4.16
N LEU A 19 -5.66 11.96 3.10
CA LEU A 19 -4.74 10.82 3.20
C LEU A 19 -3.31 11.25 3.54
N ARG A 20 -2.96 12.51 3.30
CA ARG A 20 -1.67 13.11 3.69
C ARG A 20 -1.68 13.72 5.09
N ASN A 21 -2.76 13.52 5.84
CA ASN A 21 -2.84 13.99 7.21
C ASN A 21 -1.81 13.26 8.10
N GLU A 22 -1.23 13.98 9.06
CA GLU A 22 -0.28 13.45 10.03
C GLU A 22 -0.93 12.46 11.01
N ASP A 23 -2.23 12.60 11.25
CA ASP A 23 -2.98 11.71 12.14
C ASP A 23 -3.37 10.41 11.44
N VAL A 24 -2.85 9.29 11.97
CA VAL A 24 -3.13 7.93 11.48
C VAL A 24 -4.63 7.63 11.52
N GLN A 25 -5.34 8.09 12.55
CA GLN A 25 -6.78 7.85 12.71
C GLN A 25 -7.61 8.57 11.62
N PHE A 26 -7.23 9.79 11.25
CA PHE A 26 -7.87 10.52 10.15
C PHE A 26 -7.65 9.80 8.82
N ARG A 27 -6.42 9.33 8.57
CA ARG A 27 -6.11 8.53 7.38
C ARG A 27 -6.95 7.27 7.28
N LEU A 28 -7.06 6.50 8.36
CA LEU A 28 -7.90 5.29 8.40
C LEU A 28 -9.37 5.61 8.13
N HIS A 29 -9.89 6.70 8.69
CA HIS A 29 -11.26 7.13 8.44
C HIS A 29 -11.50 7.53 6.98
N SER A 30 -10.52 8.19 6.34
CA SER A 30 -10.59 8.55 4.93
C SER A 30 -10.45 7.35 3.99
N ILE A 31 -9.66 6.34 4.38
CA ILE A 31 -9.57 5.06 3.64
C ILE A 31 -10.94 4.37 3.56
N GLN A 32 -11.72 4.37 4.65
CA GLN A 32 -13.07 3.80 4.63
C GLN A 32 -14.01 4.51 3.65
N LYS A 33 -13.74 5.77 3.31
CA LYS A 33 -14.52 6.55 2.35
C LYS A 33 -14.07 6.37 0.90
N LEU A 34 -12.95 5.71 0.63
CA LEU A 34 -12.42 5.50 -0.73
C LEU A 34 -13.45 4.84 -1.66
N SER A 35 -14.22 3.88 -1.15
CA SER A 35 -15.25 3.17 -1.92
C SER A 35 -16.37 4.10 -2.42
N THR A 36 -16.85 5.00 -1.55
CA THR A 36 -17.85 6.03 -1.90
C THR A 36 -17.32 6.99 -2.96
N ILE A 37 -16.04 7.33 -2.87
CA ILE A 37 -15.44 8.34 -3.73
C ILE A 37 -15.08 7.75 -5.08
N ALA A 38 -14.60 6.50 -5.13
CA ALA A 38 -14.42 5.78 -6.39
C ALA A 38 -15.74 5.63 -7.16
N LEU A 39 -16.86 5.44 -6.44
CA LEU A 39 -18.19 5.44 -7.05
C LEU A 39 -18.59 6.81 -7.61
N ALA A 40 -18.23 7.91 -6.94
CA ALA A 40 -18.49 9.27 -7.41
C ALA A 40 -17.57 9.69 -8.57
N LEU A 41 -16.32 9.21 -8.60
CA LEU A 41 -15.32 9.55 -9.61
C LEU A 41 -15.48 8.78 -10.92
N GLY A 42 -16.01 7.56 -10.83
CA GLY A 42 -16.08 6.62 -11.93
C GLY A 42 -14.78 5.83 -12.15
N GLU A 43 -14.96 4.70 -12.82
CA GLU A 43 -13.93 3.68 -13.04
C GLU A 43 -12.69 4.17 -13.80
N GLU A 44 -12.86 5.10 -14.74
CA GLU A 44 -11.75 5.60 -15.55
C GLU A 44 -10.73 6.36 -14.69
N LYS A 45 -11.21 7.31 -13.88
CA LYS A 45 -10.34 8.13 -13.03
C LYS A 45 -9.80 7.36 -11.84
N THR A 46 -10.57 6.42 -11.30
CA THR A 46 -10.08 5.52 -10.25
C THR A 46 -8.82 4.78 -10.71
N ARG A 47 -8.79 4.28 -11.95
CA ARG A 47 -7.62 3.58 -12.50
C ARG A 47 -6.43 4.51 -12.77
N THR A 48 -6.67 5.67 -13.38
CA THR A 48 -5.59 6.54 -13.86
C THR A 48 -5.03 7.48 -12.79
N GLN A 49 -5.79 7.74 -11.71
CA GLN A 49 -5.42 8.72 -10.69
C GLN A 49 -5.41 8.10 -9.29
N LEU A 50 -6.51 7.49 -8.86
CA LEU A 50 -6.66 7.01 -7.48
C LEU A 50 -5.72 5.83 -7.18
N ILE A 51 -5.63 4.85 -8.08
CA ILE A 51 -4.75 3.68 -7.89
C ILE A 51 -3.26 4.07 -7.83
N PRO A 52 -2.72 4.87 -8.76
CA PRO A 52 -1.35 5.36 -8.67
C PRO A 52 -1.08 6.10 -7.36
N PHE A 53 -2.01 6.98 -6.94
CA PHE A 53 -1.89 7.70 -5.68
C PHE A 53 -1.81 6.76 -4.47
N LEU A 54 -2.70 5.76 -4.41
CA LEU A 54 -2.67 4.76 -3.35
C LEU A 54 -1.33 4.04 -3.35
N THR A 55 -0.83 3.64 -4.52
CA THR A 55 0.46 2.94 -4.71
C THR A 55 1.66 3.75 -4.23
N ASP A 56 1.62 5.08 -4.29
CA ASP A 56 2.69 5.92 -3.74
C ASP A 56 2.56 6.07 -2.21
N SER A 57 1.33 6.02 -1.68
CA SER A 57 1.04 6.19 -0.25
C SER A 57 1.12 4.90 0.59
N ILE A 58 1.33 3.73 -0.03
CA ILE A 58 1.34 2.41 0.64
C ILE A 58 2.53 2.14 1.57
N TYR A 59 3.47 3.05 1.82
CA TYR A 59 4.73 2.72 2.52
C TYR A 59 4.88 3.34 3.92
N ASP A 60 3.81 3.89 4.49
CA ASP A 60 3.97 4.84 5.60
C ASP A 60 3.77 4.20 6.99
N VAL A 61 2.67 3.45 7.22
CA VAL A 61 2.37 2.81 8.51
C VAL A 61 1.62 1.50 8.28
N ASP A 62 2.06 0.41 8.93
CA ASP A 62 1.50 -0.95 8.78
C ASP A 62 -0.04 -0.98 8.90
N GLU A 63 -0.61 -0.28 9.87
CA GLU A 63 -2.05 -0.26 10.13
C GLU A 63 -2.84 0.36 8.95
N VAL A 64 -2.26 1.38 8.30
CA VAL A 64 -2.83 2.04 7.12
C VAL A 64 -2.66 1.18 5.88
N MET A 65 -1.53 0.49 5.76
CA MET A 65 -1.27 -0.46 4.67
C MET A 65 -2.31 -1.59 4.65
N VAL A 66 -2.61 -2.16 5.82
CA VAL A 66 -3.62 -3.20 5.97
C VAL A 66 -5.00 -2.67 5.57
N ALA A 67 -5.38 -1.48 6.05
CA ALA A 67 -6.67 -0.88 5.70
C ALA A 67 -6.81 -0.62 4.19
N ILE A 68 -5.75 -0.17 3.51
CA ILE A 68 -5.74 0.00 2.05
C ILE A 68 -5.89 -1.36 1.36
N ALA A 69 -5.16 -2.40 1.81
CA ALA A 69 -5.26 -3.74 1.23
C ALA A 69 -6.68 -4.31 1.32
N GLU A 70 -7.35 -4.15 2.46
CA GLU A 70 -8.74 -4.55 2.65
C GLU A 70 -9.68 -3.81 1.69
N GLN A 71 -9.52 -2.48 1.57
CA GLN A 71 -10.33 -1.70 0.63
C GLN A 71 -10.07 -2.11 -0.83
N LEU A 72 -8.82 -2.37 -1.20
CA LEU A 72 -8.45 -2.78 -2.55
C LEU A 72 -9.05 -4.15 -2.94
N GLY A 73 -9.30 -5.02 -1.96
CA GLY A 73 -9.97 -6.31 -2.18
C GLY A 73 -11.38 -6.17 -2.73
N ASP A 74 -12.14 -5.18 -2.25
CA ASP A 74 -13.51 -4.90 -2.69
C ASP A 74 -13.58 -3.90 -3.86
N PHE A 75 -12.43 -3.43 -4.36
CA PHE A 75 -12.36 -2.38 -5.37
C PHE A 75 -12.57 -2.84 -6.81
N VAL A 76 -12.64 -4.16 -7.05
CA VAL A 76 -12.84 -4.75 -8.39
C VAL A 76 -14.09 -4.20 -9.08
N ARG A 77 -15.16 -3.91 -8.33
CA ARG A 77 -16.40 -3.33 -8.87
C ARG A 77 -16.25 -1.85 -9.26
N TYR A 78 -15.31 -1.12 -8.66
CA TYR A 78 -15.11 0.31 -8.91
C TYR A 78 -14.11 0.59 -10.03
N VAL A 79 -13.33 -0.40 -10.47
CA VAL A 79 -12.37 -0.26 -11.58
C VAL A 79 -12.93 -0.67 -12.95
N GLY A 80 -14.20 -1.06 -13.01
CA GLY A 80 -14.85 -1.57 -14.22
C GLY A 80 -14.82 -3.09 -14.35
N GLY A 81 -14.79 -3.79 -13.22
CA GLY A 81 -14.97 -5.24 -13.16
C GLY A 81 -13.72 -6.03 -13.54
N LYS A 82 -13.94 -7.29 -13.94
CA LYS A 82 -12.88 -8.28 -14.14
C LYS A 82 -11.89 -7.91 -15.24
N ASP A 83 -12.34 -7.18 -16.26
CA ASP A 83 -11.51 -6.76 -17.39
C ASP A 83 -10.39 -5.81 -16.96
N HIS A 84 -10.59 -5.08 -15.85
CA HIS A 84 -9.64 -4.11 -15.30
C HIS A 84 -9.07 -4.50 -13.93
N ALA A 85 -9.36 -5.72 -13.46
CA ALA A 85 -8.75 -6.29 -12.27
C ALA A 85 -7.21 -6.30 -12.26
N PRO A 86 -6.47 -6.43 -13.40
CA PRO A 86 -5.00 -6.42 -13.38
C PRO A 86 -4.39 -5.14 -12.81
N VAL A 87 -5.11 -4.02 -12.88
CA VAL A 87 -4.63 -2.72 -12.38
C VAL A 87 -4.49 -2.73 -10.86
N LEU A 88 -5.26 -3.57 -10.16
CA LEU A 88 -5.20 -3.74 -8.70
C LEU A 88 -4.09 -4.71 -8.28
N ILE A 89 -3.56 -5.54 -9.18
CA ILE A 89 -2.52 -6.52 -8.85
C ILE A 89 -1.21 -5.79 -8.51
N ALA A 90 -0.84 -4.76 -9.28
CA ALA A 90 0.39 -4.00 -9.04
C ALA A 90 0.49 -3.37 -7.63
N PRO A 91 -0.54 -2.66 -7.12
CA PRO A 91 -0.50 -2.13 -5.75
C PRO A 91 -0.53 -3.24 -4.69
N LEU A 92 -1.29 -4.32 -4.90
CA LEU A 92 -1.35 -5.44 -3.96
C LEU A 92 -0.03 -6.20 -3.88
N GLU A 93 0.65 -6.39 -5.01
CA GLU A 93 2.00 -6.97 -5.07
C GLU A 93 2.99 -6.10 -4.30
N SER A 94 2.91 -4.78 -4.48
CA SER A 94 3.76 -3.82 -3.78
C SER A 94 3.54 -3.87 -2.26
N LEU A 95 2.28 -3.87 -1.81
CA LEU A 95 1.89 -4.04 -0.41
C LEU A 95 2.42 -5.36 0.19
N ALA A 96 2.27 -6.46 -0.56
CA ALA A 96 2.75 -7.76 -0.13
C ALA A 96 4.28 -7.78 0.02
N LEU A 97 5.01 -7.25 -0.96
CA LEU A 97 6.48 -7.19 -0.94
C LEU A 97 7.02 -6.42 0.26
N VAL A 98 6.40 -5.30 0.64
CA VAL A 98 6.83 -4.52 1.82
C VAL A 98 6.69 -5.32 3.10
N SER A 99 5.55 -5.98 3.29
CA SER A 99 5.30 -6.81 4.47
C SER A 99 6.32 -7.94 4.59
N TYR A 100 6.61 -8.65 3.49
CA TYR A 100 7.61 -9.71 3.48
C TYR A 100 9.04 -9.20 3.69
N CYS A 101 9.40 -8.03 3.14
CA CYS A 101 10.70 -7.41 3.36
C CYS A 101 10.93 -7.07 4.83
N LEU A 102 9.95 -6.47 5.51
CA LEU A 102 10.05 -6.16 6.95
C LEU A 102 10.25 -7.43 7.79
N LEU A 103 9.54 -8.51 7.47
CA LEU A 103 9.69 -9.80 8.16
C LEU A 103 11.04 -10.46 7.87
N LEU A 104 11.57 -10.38 6.64
CA LEU A 104 12.91 -10.89 6.30
C LEU A 104 14.01 -10.08 7.00
N TYR A 105 13.89 -8.75 7.06
CA TYR A 105 14.82 -7.92 7.83
C TYR A 105 14.72 -8.20 9.33
N ALA A 106 13.52 -8.33 9.88
CA ALA A 106 13.33 -8.71 11.28
C ALA A 106 13.90 -10.12 11.57
N HIS A 107 13.70 -11.09 10.68
CA HIS A 107 14.29 -12.42 10.80
C HIS A 107 15.82 -12.39 10.67
N PHE A 108 16.36 -11.59 9.76
CA PHE A 108 17.80 -11.43 9.56
C PHE A 108 18.48 -10.70 10.74
N ILE A 109 17.80 -9.75 11.38
CA ILE A 109 18.29 -9.07 12.60
C ILE A 109 18.08 -9.94 13.84
N ALA A 110 16.97 -10.69 13.93
CA ALA A 110 16.66 -11.57 15.06
C ALA A 110 17.40 -12.91 15.02
N GLN A 111 18.01 -13.27 13.89
CA GLN A 111 19.01 -14.34 13.80
C GLN A 111 20.41 -13.72 13.96
N PRO A 112 20.96 -13.59 15.19
CA PRO A 112 22.37 -13.29 15.31
C PRO A 112 23.16 -14.37 14.54
N PRO A 113 24.30 -14.02 13.91
CA PRO A 113 25.15 -15.05 13.34
C PRO A 113 25.47 -15.99 14.48
N ARG A 114 25.07 -17.26 14.37
CA ARG A 114 25.59 -18.31 15.25
C ARG A 114 27.08 -18.33 15.01
N ARG A 115 27.81 -17.55 15.80
CA ARG A 115 29.24 -17.71 16.02
C ARG A 115 29.37 -19.10 16.65
N HIS A 116 29.48 -20.11 15.79
CA HIS A 116 30.26 -21.29 16.12
C HIS A 116 31.69 -20.78 16.32
N CYS A 117 31.95 -20.26 17.52
CA CYS A 117 33.31 -20.13 18.02
C CYS A 117 33.98 -21.48 17.82
N CYS A 118 35.03 -21.47 16.99
CA CYS A 118 36.01 -22.53 16.87
C CYS A 118 36.54 -22.90 18.26
N ALA A 119 35.92 -23.86 18.92
CA ALA A 119 36.51 -24.60 20.02
C ALA A 119 36.99 -25.95 19.48
N SER A 120 37.97 -25.92 18.58
CA SER A 120 38.81 -27.08 18.27
C SER A 120 40.15 -26.62 17.71
N THR A 121 40.86 -25.79 18.47
CA THR A 121 42.32 -25.76 18.42
C THR A 121 42.83 -26.87 19.34
N ARG A 122 42.68 -28.13 18.90
CA ARG A 122 43.44 -29.24 19.45
C ARG A 122 43.91 -30.09 18.27
N LEU A 123 45.22 -30.36 18.28
CA LEU A 123 45.98 -31.18 17.34
C LEU A 123 46.37 -30.53 16.01
N LEU A 124 47.61 -30.03 15.95
CA LEU A 124 48.73 -30.60 15.16
C LEU A 124 49.77 -29.51 14.87
N ILE A 125 50.67 -29.27 15.84
CA ILE A 125 52.03 -28.82 15.53
C ILE A 125 52.95 -29.83 16.21
N ARG A 126 53.73 -30.47 15.35
CA ARG A 126 54.83 -31.37 15.65
C ARG A 126 56.09 -30.52 15.80
#